data_AF-A0A840G706-F1
#
_entry.id   AF-A0A840G706-F1
#
_cell.length_a   1.000
_cell.length_b   1.000
_cell.length_c   1.000
_cell.angle_alpha   90.00
_cell.angle_beta   90.00
_cell.angle_gamma   90.00
#
_symmetry.space_group_name_H-M   'P 1'
#
loop_
_entity.id
_entity.type
_entity.pdbx_description
1 polymer ?
#
loop_
_entity_poly.entity_id
_entity_poly.type
_entity_poly.pdbx_seq_one_letter_code
_entity_poly.pdbx_strand_id
1 'polypeptide(L)'
;MKRVSFLLSTLFMVIAHAQPLERWLLPDPDEMVKASNVLCLDQAKATLVAGSLRAQGRSRDEVLSLLPEAPKAMSLRVVSAMRESVEDAFDFPSLSLYAQYAFRSEACFRETLGGVRMPRLATVRPQVEKCQQAHGPEKSSALFQCVRAVVRSAEPQL
;
A
#
# COMPACT_ATOMS: atom_id res chain seq x y z
N MET A 1 45.76 71.39 2.26
CA MET A 1 44.30 71.24 2.22
C MET A 1 43.98 69.75 2.12
N LYS A 2 43.42 69.14 3.17
CA LYS A 2 43.10 67.70 3.23
C LYS A 2 41.71 67.47 2.62
N ARG A 3 41.60 66.64 1.58
CA ARG A 3 40.32 66.22 1.00
C ARG A 3 39.89 64.91 1.68
N VAL A 4 38.80 64.98 2.44
CA VAL A 4 38.11 63.82 3.00
C VAL A 4 37.03 63.44 2.00
N SER A 5 37.21 62.35 1.27
CA SER A 5 36.15 61.76 0.44
C SER A 5 35.27 60.88 1.32
N PHE A 6 34.05 61.31 1.57
CA PHE A 6 33.00 60.47 2.15
C PHE A 6 32.55 59.45 1.10
N LEU A 7 32.87 58.18 1.34
CA LEU A 7 32.25 57.04 0.64
C LEU A 7 30.85 56.85 1.22
N LEU A 8 29.83 57.35 0.50
CA LEU A 8 28.44 57.06 0.79
C LEU A 8 28.09 55.70 0.16
N SER A 9 28.28 54.62 0.91
CA SER A 9 27.83 53.29 0.50
C SER A 9 26.31 53.22 0.62
N THR A 10 25.61 53.33 -0.50
CA THR A 10 24.16 53.11 -0.59
C THR A 10 23.86 51.64 -0.37
N LEU A 11 23.32 51.34 0.82
CA LEU A 11 22.76 50.05 1.20
C LEU A 11 21.53 49.76 0.33
N PHE A 12 21.69 49.06 -0.79
CA PHE A 12 20.56 48.49 -1.52
C PHE A 12 19.96 47.36 -0.68
N MET A 13 18.93 47.69 0.12
CA MET A 13 18.04 46.68 0.69
C MET A 13 17.29 46.00 -0.46
N VAL A 14 17.75 44.81 -0.85
CA VAL A 14 16.97 43.91 -1.69
C VAL A 14 15.79 43.42 -0.84
N ILE A 15 14.61 43.98 -1.10
CA ILE A 15 13.35 43.47 -0.55
C ILE A 15 13.09 42.14 -1.27
N ALA A 16 13.58 41.05 -0.67
CA ALA A 16 13.20 39.70 -1.07
C ALA A 16 11.67 39.60 -0.96
N HIS A 17 10.99 39.58 -2.10
CA HIS A 17 9.57 39.28 -2.16
C HIS A 17 9.42 37.81 -1.76
N ALA A 18 9.23 37.55 -0.47
CA ALA A 18 8.81 36.25 0.01
C ALA A 18 7.52 35.92 -0.75
N GLN A 19 7.59 34.99 -1.70
CA GLN A 19 6.40 34.40 -2.28
C GLN A 19 5.54 33.90 -1.12
N PRO A 20 4.23 34.18 -1.10
CA PRO A 20 3.37 33.68 -0.05
C PRO A 20 3.55 32.16 0.02
N LEU A 21 3.98 31.66 1.18
CA LEU A 21 4.08 30.22 1.42
C LEU A 21 2.79 29.58 0.92
N GLU A 22 2.90 28.69 -0.08
CA GLU A 22 1.77 27.89 -0.53
C GLU A 22 1.12 27.30 0.72
N ARG A 23 -0.17 27.60 0.91
CA ARG A 23 -0.93 27.03 2.02
C ARG A 23 -0.97 25.54 1.79
N TRP A 24 -0.13 24.81 2.49
CA TRP A 24 -0.21 23.36 2.63
C TRP A 24 -1.53 23.03 3.33
N LEU A 25 -2.58 22.91 2.54
CA LEU A 25 -3.86 22.37 2.96
C LEU A 25 -3.75 20.86 2.89
N LEU A 26 -4.25 20.18 3.93
CA LEU A 26 -4.40 18.74 3.86
C LEU A 26 -5.33 18.41 2.67
N PRO A 27 -5.01 17.39 1.86
CA PRO A 27 -5.85 16.99 0.75
C PRO A 27 -7.25 16.63 1.25
N ASP A 28 -8.24 16.81 0.38
CA ASP A 28 -9.62 16.47 0.70
C ASP A 28 -9.71 14.99 1.12
N PRO A 29 -10.40 14.65 2.22
CA PRO A 29 -10.52 13.26 2.69
C PRO A 29 -11.08 12.30 1.63
N ASP A 30 -12.01 12.75 0.78
CA ASP A 30 -12.58 11.92 -0.28
C ASP A 30 -11.56 11.65 -1.40
N GLU A 31 -10.71 12.64 -1.70
CA GLU A 31 -9.60 12.47 -2.63
C GLU A 31 -8.57 11.48 -2.09
N MET A 32 -8.26 11.52 -0.79
CA MET A 32 -7.37 10.55 -0.14
C MET A 32 -7.93 9.13 -0.20
N VAL A 33 -9.23 8.94 0.09
CA VAL A 33 -9.88 7.63 0.03
C VAL A 33 -9.89 7.09 -1.40
N LYS A 34 -10.19 7.94 -2.39
CA LYS A 34 -10.19 7.55 -3.80
C LYS A 34 -8.79 7.14 -4.29
N ALA A 35 -7.77 7.92 -3.96
CA ALA A 35 -6.38 7.60 -4.30
C ALA A 35 -5.93 6.28 -3.64
N SER A 36 -6.28 6.09 -2.37
CA SER A 36 -5.98 4.85 -1.63
C SER A 36 -6.67 3.64 -2.26
N ASN A 37 -7.93 3.77 -2.68
CA ASN A 37 -8.66 2.70 -3.35
C ASN A 37 -8.00 2.30 -4.68
N VAL A 38 -7.51 3.27 -5.47
CA VAL A 38 -6.80 2.97 -6.73
C VAL A 38 -5.51 2.21 -6.45
N LEU A 39 -4.68 2.70 -5.52
CA LEU A 39 -3.41 2.05 -5.15
C LEU A 39 -3.63 0.64 -4.60
N CYS A 40 -4.66 0.46 -3.77
CA CYS A 40 -4.97 -0.84 -3.17
C CYS A 40 -5.65 -1.82 -4.12
N LEU A 41 -6.33 -1.32 -5.16
CA LEU A 41 -6.91 -2.16 -6.19
C LEU A 41 -5.82 -2.93 -6.96
N ASP A 42 -4.71 -2.29 -7.28
CA ASP A 42 -3.61 -2.94 -8.01
C ASP A 42 -2.94 -4.03 -7.16
N GLN A 43 -2.72 -3.77 -5.87
CA GLN A 43 -2.20 -4.79 -4.94
C GLN A 43 -3.17 -5.95 -4.79
N ALA A 44 -4.47 -5.69 -4.67
CA ALA A 44 -5.47 -6.74 -4.54
C ALA A 44 -5.62 -7.56 -5.83
N LYS A 45 -5.59 -6.91 -7.00
CA LYS A 45 -5.61 -7.59 -8.31
C LYS A 45 -4.38 -8.47 -8.52
N ALA A 46 -3.21 -8.09 -8.00
CA ALA A 46 -2.02 -8.94 -8.06
C ALA A 46 -2.27 -10.33 -7.46
N THR A 47 -3.07 -10.42 -6.39
CA THR A 47 -3.48 -11.70 -5.80
C THR A 47 -4.32 -12.55 -6.75
N LEU A 48 -5.23 -11.93 -7.53
CA LEU A 48 -6.04 -12.65 -8.53
C LEU A 48 -5.15 -13.18 -9.67
N VAL A 49 -4.19 -12.37 -10.12
CA VAL A 49 -3.23 -12.75 -11.16
C VAL A 49 -2.36 -13.90 -10.68
N ALA A 50 -1.78 -13.80 -9.48
CA ALA A 50 -0.96 -14.85 -8.88
C ALA A 50 -1.75 -16.17 -8.73
N GLY A 51 -2.99 -16.10 -8.24
CA GLY A 51 -3.87 -17.27 -8.14
C GLY A 51 -4.19 -17.89 -9.50
N SER A 52 -4.41 -17.07 -10.53
CA SER A 52 -4.65 -17.55 -11.89
C SER A 52 -3.41 -18.24 -12.49
N LEU A 53 -2.22 -17.65 -12.32
CA LEU A 53 -0.96 -18.24 -12.80
C LEU A 53 -0.65 -19.56 -12.09
N ARG A 54 -0.90 -19.64 -10.78
CA ARG A 54 -0.82 -20.90 -10.04
C ARG A 54 -1.79 -21.95 -10.60
N ALA A 55 -3.03 -21.58 -10.88
CA ALA A 55 -4.03 -22.49 -11.47
C ALA A 55 -3.64 -22.98 -12.88
N GLN A 56 -2.82 -22.21 -13.61
CA GLN A 56 -2.22 -22.62 -14.89
C GLN A 56 -1.00 -23.54 -14.72
N GLY A 57 -0.61 -23.91 -13.49
CA GLY A 57 0.53 -24.80 -13.22
C GLY A 57 1.89 -24.10 -13.25
N ARG A 58 1.93 -22.76 -13.28
CA ARG A 58 3.18 -21.99 -13.18
C ARG A 58 3.80 -22.20 -11.81
N SER A 59 5.13 -22.17 -11.73
CA SER A 59 5.83 -22.26 -10.44
C SER A 59 5.88 -20.91 -9.72
N ARG A 60 6.06 -20.92 -8.39
CA ARG A 60 6.21 -19.69 -7.59
C ARG A 60 7.36 -18.82 -8.10
N ASP A 61 8.51 -19.44 -8.37
CA ASP A 61 9.73 -18.74 -8.80
C ASP A 61 9.57 -18.13 -10.19
N GLU A 62 8.91 -18.85 -11.11
CA GLU A 62 8.55 -18.31 -12.42
C GLU A 62 7.66 -17.07 -12.30
N VAL A 63 6.62 -17.10 -11.46
CA VAL A 63 5.74 -15.93 -11.25
C VAL A 63 6.49 -14.78 -10.57
N LEU A 64 7.34 -15.06 -9.57
CA LEU A 64 8.15 -14.04 -8.89
C LEU A 64 9.18 -13.38 -9.81
N SER A 65 9.63 -14.07 -10.86
CA SER A 65 10.55 -13.52 -11.87
C SER A 65 9.90 -12.48 -12.80
N LEU A 66 8.56 -12.45 -12.87
CA LEU A 66 7.81 -11.44 -13.62
C LEU A 66 7.72 -10.10 -12.86
N LEU A 67 8.02 -10.12 -11.56
CA LEU A 67 7.98 -8.94 -10.70
C LEU A 67 9.39 -8.36 -10.56
N PRO A 68 9.51 -7.02 -10.45
CA PRO A 68 10.77 -6.40 -10.07
C PRO A 68 11.31 -7.02 -8.77
N GLU A 69 12.63 -7.07 -8.66
CA GLU A 69 13.26 -7.41 -7.38
C GLU A 69 12.78 -6.43 -6.31
N ALA A 70 12.65 -6.92 -5.07
CA ALA A 70 12.24 -6.08 -3.96
C ALA A 70 13.22 -4.89 -3.85
N PRO A 71 12.72 -3.64 -3.81
CA PRO A 71 13.60 -2.49 -3.72
C PRO A 71 14.45 -2.59 -2.44
N LYS A 72 15.75 -2.29 -2.56
CA LYS A 72 16.67 -2.26 -1.41
C LYS A 72 16.36 -1.12 -0.42
N ALA A 73 15.52 -0.17 -0.82
CA ALA A 73 15.04 0.95 -0.02
C ALA A 73 13.50 0.90 0.10
N MET A 74 12.93 1.62 1.08
CA MET A 74 11.48 1.70 1.34
C MET A 74 10.61 2.23 0.17
N SER A 75 11.19 2.50 -1.00
CA SER A 75 10.57 3.30 -2.06
C SER A 75 9.47 2.61 -2.86
N LEU A 76 9.29 1.28 -2.80
CA LEU A 76 8.19 0.60 -3.53
C LEU A 76 7.48 -0.47 -2.69
N ARG A 77 6.73 -0.07 -1.64
CA ARG A 77 5.83 -0.96 -0.89
C ARG A 77 4.91 -1.77 -1.80
N VAL A 78 4.50 -1.21 -2.93
CA VAL A 78 3.65 -1.87 -3.93
C VAL A 78 4.30 -3.11 -4.52
N VAL A 79 5.61 -3.07 -4.85
CA VAL A 79 6.34 -4.21 -5.40
C VAL A 79 6.47 -5.28 -4.34
N SER A 80 6.84 -4.89 -3.11
CA SER A 80 6.86 -5.83 -1.99
C SER A 80 5.49 -6.49 -1.84
N ALA A 81 4.39 -5.71 -1.78
CA ALA A 81 3.02 -6.23 -1.64
C ALA A 81 2.64 -7.21 -2.75
N MET A 82 3.01 -6.93 -4.00
CA MET A 82 2.77 -7.85 -5.12
C MET A 82 3.53 -9.17 -4.94
N ARG A 83 4.78 -9.13 -4.46
CA ARG A 83 5.54 -10.35 -4.13
C ARG A 83 4.92 -11.10 -2.96
N GLU A 84 4.46 -10.39 -1.91
CA GLU A 84 3.72 -11.00 -0.79
C GLU A 84 2.46 -11.71 -1.30
N SER A 85 1.70 -11.09 -2.21
CA SER A 85 0.52 -11.69 -2.82
C SER A 85 0.85 -12.95 -3.64
N VAL A 86 2.00 -13.00 -4.32
CA VAL A 86 2.46 -14.21 -5.01
C VAL A 86 2.80 -15.30 -4.00
N GLU A 87 3.61 -15.00 -2.98
CA GLU A 87 3.95 -15.96 -1.93
C GLU A 87 2.69 -16.52 -1.27
N ASP A 88 1.76 -15.66 -0.85
CA ASP A 88 0.51 -16.05 -0.21
C ASP A 88 -0.37 -16.94 -1.12
N ALA A 89 -0.43 -16.65 -2.43
CA ALA A 89 -1.19 -17.44 -3.38
C ALA A 89 -0.65 -18.86 -3.56
N PHE A 90 0.67 -19.04 -3.45
CA PHE A 90 1.36 -20.32 -3.62
C PHE A 90 1.49 -21.10 -2.32
N ASP A 91 1.77 -20.43 -1.21
CA ASP A 91 1.98 -21.04 0.09
C ASP A 91 0.65 -21.45 0.76
N PHE A 92 -0.46 -20.78 0.41
CA PHE A 92 -1.80 -21.05 0.97
C PHE A 92 -2.83 -21.40 -0.13
N PRO A 93 -2.64 -22.51 -0.86
CA PRO A 93 -3.49 -22.87 -2.00
C PRO A 93 -4.93 -23.24 -1.60
N SER A 94 -5.17 -23.54 -0.32
CA SER A 94 -6.48 -23.81 0.29
C SER A 94 -7.37 -22.58 0.40
N LEU A 95 -6.78 -21.38 0.48
CA LEU A 95 -7.52 -20.13 0.47
C LEU A 95 -7.90 -19.76 -0.97
N SER A 96 -9.14 -19.32 -1.14
CA SER A 96 -9.62 -18.83 -2.41
C SER A 96 -8.96 -17.51 -2.76
N LEU A 97 -8.75 -17.29 -4.05
CA LEU A 97 -8.31 -16.00 -4.61
C LEU A 97 -9.14 -14.83 -4.10
N TYR A 98 -10.45 -15.04 -3.86
CA TYR A 98 -11.36 -14.01 -3.34
C TYR A 98 -11.13 -13.69 -1.86
N ALA A 99 -10.83 -14.68 -1.02
CA ALA A 99 -10.46 -14.46 0.37
C ALA A 99 -9.13 -13.71 0.47
N GLN A 100 -8.13 -14.12 -0.32
CA GLN A 100 -6.82 -13.45 -0.36
C GLN A 100 -6.94 -12.02 -0.94
N TYR A 101 -7.78 -11.81 -1.96
CA TYR A 101 -8.10 -10.48 -2.51
C TYR A 101 -8.68 -9.55 -1.44
N ALA A 102 -9.68 -10.04 -0.69
CA ALA A 102 -10.34 -9.24 0.36
C ALA A 102 -9.34 -8.85 1.47
N PHE A 103 -8.48 -9.80 1.87
CA PHE A 103 -7.41 -9.56 2.82
C PHE A 103 -6.46 -8.47 2.34
N ARG A 104 -5.89 -8.61 1.13
CA ARG A 104 -4.90 -7.67 0.58
C ARG A 104 -5.49 -6.27 0.37
N SER A 105 -6.76 -6.20 -0.04
CA SER A 105 -7.47 -4.93 -0.22
C SER A 105 -7.59 -4.16 1.10
N GLU A 106 -8.03 -4.81 2.19
CA GLU A 106 -8.17 -4.15 3.50
C GLU A 106 -6.81 -3.88 4.16
N ALA A 107 -5.86 -4.81 4.03
CA ALA A 107 -4.50 -4.63 4.54
C ALA A 107 -3.85 -3.40 3.90
N CYS A 108 -3.92 -3.28 2.58
CA CYS A 108 -3.40 -2.11 1.87
C CYS A 108 -4.09 -0.81 2.30
N PHE A 109 -5.42 -0.83 2.43
CA PHE A 109 -6.17 0.36 2.82
C PHE A 109 -5.71 0.89 4.18
N ARG A 110 -5.48 -0.01 5.14
CA ARG A 110 -4.97 0.32 6.47
C ARG A 110 -3.51 0.72 6.47
N GLU A 111 -2.68 0.09 5.64
CA GLU A 111 -1.29 0.51 5.47
C GLU A 111 -1.19 1.92 4.91
N THR A 112 -2.04 2.25 3.93
CA THR A 112 -2.04 3.55 3.23
C THR A 112 -2.58 4.67 4.11
N LEU A 113 -3.72 4.45 4.80
CA LEU A 113 -4.34 5.49 5.62
C LEU A 113 -3.84 5.52 7.06
N GLY A 114 -3.48 4.37 7.61
CA GLY A 114 -2.99 4.26 9.00
C GLY A 114 -1.48 4.46 9.13
N GLY A 115 -0.72 4.40 8.03
CA GLY A 115 0.74 4.53 8.06
C GLY A 115 1.45 3.42 8.84
N VAL A 116 0.77 2.29 9.05
CA VAL A 116 1.28 1.13 9.82
C VAL A 116 1.40 -0.08 8.92
N ARG A 117 2.31 -1.00 9.23
CA ARG A 117 2.38 -2.27 8.50
C ARG A 117 1.31 -3.23 9.03
N MET A 118 0.44 -3.73 8.15
CA MET A 118 -0.54 -4.73 8.56
C MET A 118 0.12 -6.12 8.64
N PRO A 119 -0.41 -7.03 9.48
CA PRO A 119 0.14 -8.37 9.61
C PRO A 119 0.04 -9.14 8.29
N ARG A 120 1.00 -10.05 8.06
CA ARG A 120 1.00 -10.95 6.90
C ARG A 120 -0.20 -11.90 6.95
N LEU A 121 -0.66 -12.37 5.78
CA LEU A 121 -1.78 -13.33 5.70
C LEU A 121 -1.52 -14.56 6.57
N ALA A 122 -0.28 -15.07 6.57
CA ALA A 122 0.14 -16.19 7.39
C ALA A 122 -0.27 -16.06 8.87
N THR A 123 -0.21 -14.85 9.43
CA THR A 123 -0.53 -14.57 10.84
C THR A 123 -2.03 -14.68 11.14
N VAL A 124 -2.88 -14.27 10.19
CA VAL A 124 -4.35 -14.27 10.35
C VAL A 124 -5.04 -15.37 9.53
N ARG A 125 -4.26 -16.27 8.93
CA ARG A 125 -4.74 -17.33 8.02
C ARG A 125 -5.84 -18.17 8.67
N PRO A 126 -5.72 -18.66 9.92
CA PRO A 126 -6.77 -19.49 10.52
C PRO A 126 -8.13 -18.78 10.60
N GLN A 127 -8.15 -17.47 10.83
CA GLN A 127 -9.37 -16.67 10.89
C GLN A 127 -9.93 -16.42 9.48
N VAL A 128 -9.08 -16.18 8.50
CA VAL A 128 -9.48 -16.05 7.09
C VAL A 128 -10.05 -17.37 6.55
N GLU A 129 -9.45 -18.51 6.90
CA GLU A 129 -9.95 -19.84 6.56
C GLU A 129 -11.33 -20.08 7.16
N LYS A 130 -11.57 -19.66 8.41
CA LYS A 130 -12.92 -19.72 9.03
C LYS A 130 -13.95 -18.88 8.27
N CYS A 131 -13.58 -17.67 7.83
CA CYS A 131 -14.46 -16.85 7.00
C CYS A 131 -14.83 -17.55 5.69
N GLN A 132 -13.87 -18.20 5.03
CA GLN A 132 -14.10 -18.96 3.81
C GLN A 132 -14.97 -20.20 4.06
N GLN A 133 -14.74 -20.94 5.13
CA GLN A 133 -15.55 -22.10 5.49
C GLN A 133 -17.00 -21.69 5.77
N ALA A 134 -17.22 -20.53 6.40
CA ALA A 134 -18.56 -20.04 6.74
C ALA A 134 -19.32 -19.45 5.54
N HIS A 135 -18.64 -18.77 4.62
CA HIS A 135 -19.27 -17.99 3.55
C HIS A 135 -19.00 -18.53 2.13
N GLY A 136 -18.27 -19.64 2.02
CA GLY A 136 -17.86 -20.24 0.76
C GLY A 136 -16.60 -19.60 0.15
N PRO A 137 -15.97 -20.27 -0.84
CA PRO A 137 -14.78 -19.78 -1.52
C PRO A 137 -15.06 -18.71 -2.58
N GLU A 138 -16.32 -18.62 -3.05
CA GLU A 138 -16.72 -17.73 -4.14
C GLU A 138 -16.83 -16.27 -3.74
N LYS A 139 -16.84 -15.38 -4.74
CA LYS A 139 -17.01 -13.94 -4.54
C LYS A 139 -18.35 -13.65 -3.88
N SER A 140 -18.32 -13.25 -2.61
CA SER A 140 -19.51 -12.84 -1.86
C SER A 140 -19.22 -11.65 -0.94
N SER A 141 -20.25 -10.83 -0.71
CA SER A 141 -20.15 -9.70 0.23
C SER A 141 -19.86 -10.18 1.65
N ALA A 142 -20.49 -11.29 2.06
CA ALA A 142 -20.32 -11.88 3.39
C ALA A 142 -18.86 -12.34 3.64
N LEU A 143 -18.25 -13.04 2.66
CA LEU A 143 -16.84 -13.42 2.73
C LEU A 143 -15.95 -12.18 2.89
N PHE A 144 -16.19 -11.17 2.07
CA PHE A 144 -15.35 -9.95 2.07
C PHE A 144 -15.47 -9.20 3.39
N GLN A 145 -16.68 -9.06 3.94
CA GLN A 145 -16.90 -8.39 5.21
C GLN A 145 -16.25 -9.15 6.38
N CYS A 146 -16.35 -10.49 6.40
CA CYS A 146 -15.72 -11.32 7.41
C CYS A 146 -14.19 -11.17 7.37
N VAL A 147 -13.57 -11.33 6.18
CA VAL A 147 -12.11 -11.20 6.03
C VAL A 147 -11.64 -9.79 6.38
N ARG A 148 -12.39 -8.75 5.98
CA ARG A 148 -12.10 -7.37 6.38
C ARG A 148 -12.07 -7.26 7.89
N ALA A 149 -13.12 -7.72 8.59
CA ALA A 149 -13.20 -7.66 10.05
C ALA A 149 -11.98 -8.30 10.74
N VAL A 150 -11.51 -9.45 10.24
CA VAL A 150 -10.27 -10.10 10.71
C VAL A 150 -9.08 -9.17 10.60
N VAL A 151 -8.89 -8.50 9.45
CA VAL A 151 -7.79 -7.54 9.27
C VAL A 151 -7.96 -6.33 10.18
N ARG A 152 -9.21 -5.86 10.42
CA ARG A 152 -9.48 -4.71 11.29
C ARG A 152 -9.16 -4.96 12.76
N SER A 153 -9.35 -6.20 13.23
CA SER A 153 -9.08 -6.59 14.61
C SER A 153 -7.64 -7.08 14.82
N ALA A 154 -6.84 -7.17 13.77
CA ALA A 154 -5.46 -7.62 13.87
C ALA A 154 -4.53 -6.47 14.28
N GLU A 155 -3.57 -6.77 15.16
CA GLU A 155 -2.55 -5.81 15.58
C GLU A 155 -1.58 -5.51 14.42
N PRO A 156 -1.25 -4.23 14.18
CA PRO A 156 -0.19 -3.87 13.23
C PRO A 156 1.17 -4.43 13.65
N GLN A 157 2.04 -4.64 12.68
CA GLN A 157 3.44 -5.00 12.93
C GLN A 157 4.22 -3.75 13.33
N LEU A 158 4.97 -3.87 14.44
CA LEU A 158 5.94 -2.87 14.92
C LEU A 158 7.19 -2.83 14.04
#